data_AF-L8GJ28-F1
#
_entry.id   AF-L8GJ28-F1
#
_cell.length_a   1.000
_cell.length_b   1.000
_cell.length_c   1.000
_cell.angle_alpha   90.00
_cell.angle_beta   90.00
_cell.angle_gamma   90.00
#
_symmetry.space_group_name_H-M   'P 1'
#
loop_
_entity.id
_entity.type
_entity.pdbx_description
1 polymer ?
#
loop_
_entity_poly.entity_id
_entity_poly.type
_entity_poly.pdbx_seq_one_letter_code
_entity_poly.pdbx_strand_id
1 'polypeptide(L)'
;MFGGCTPEALHGDTHVFDTEQGTWRQLSLPEEGAPARRAGHSIVALADARTLALFGGETVRPDKLVDMATLNDLHLLQLSS
;
A
#
# COMPACT_ATOMS: atom_id res chain seq x y z
N MET A 1 -6.35 -1.97 3.60
CA MET A 1 -5.04 -2.62 3.83
C MET A 1 -4.20 -2.43 2.58
N PHE A 2 -2.95 -2.00 2.72
CA PHE A 2 -1.99 -1.88 1.62
C PHE A 2 -0.67 -2.50 2.04
N GLY A 3 0.00 -3.19 1.12
CA GLY A 3 1.35 -3.70 1.30
C GLY A 3 1.53 -4.72 2.43
N GLY A 4 2.74 -4.77 3.00
CA GLY A 4 3.13 -5.76 4.01
C GLY A 4 4.28 -6.66 3.55
N CYS A 5 4.65 -7.60 4.40
CA CYS A 5 5.78 -8.50 4.21
C CYS A 5 5.42 -9.90 4.73
N THR A 6 5.65 -10.92 3.90
CA THR A 6 5.74 -12.33 4.32
C THR A 6 7.21 -12.76 4.26
N PRO A 7 7.59 -13.92 4.82
CA PRO A 7 8.94 -14.44 4.66
C PRO A 7 9.38 -14.59 3.19
N GLU A 8 8.42 -14.73 2.28
CA GLU A 8 8.65 -14.93 0.85
C GLU A 8 8.65 -13.64 0.03
N ALA A 9 7.88 -12.62 0.41
CA ALA A 9 7.69 -11.44 -0.43
C ALA A 9 7.26 -10.15 0.29
N LEU A 10 7.57 -9.01 -0.35
CA LEU A 10 6.89 -7.74 -0.10
C LEU A 10 5.63 -7.64 -0.96
N HIS A 11 4.59 -7.05 -0.38
CA HIS A 11 3.31 -6.84 -1.03
C HIS A 11 3.08 -5.37 -1.38
N GLY A 12 2.27 -5.13 -2.42
CA GLY A 12 1.87 -3.79 -2.88
C GLY A 12 0.43 -3.78 -3.39
N ASP A 13 -0.33 -4.81 -3.08
CA ASP A 13 -1.76 -4.91 -3.35
C ASP A 13 -2.57 -4.15 -2.30
N THR A 14 -3.77 -3.73 -2.70
CA THR A 14 -4.71 -3.02 -1.83
C THR A 14 -5.94 -3.87 -1.62
N HIS A 15 -6.37 -4.00 -0.37
CA HIS A 15 -7.55 -4.77 0.02
C HIS A 15 -8.47 -3.95 0.91
N VAL A 16 -9.78 -4.08 0.70
CA VAL A 16 -10.82 -3.52 1.56
C VAL A 16 -11.57 -4.66 2.21
N PHE A 17 -11.77 -4.54 3.52
CA PHE A 17 -12.62 -5.44 4.28
C PHE A 17 -14.00 -4.79 4.44
N ASP A 18 -15.03 -5.47 3.95
CA ASP A 18 -16.42 -5.11 4.22
C ASP A 18 -16.82 -5.70 5.58
N THR A 19 -17.07 -4.83 6.55
CA THR A 19 -17.43 -5.23 7.91
C THR A 19 -18.86 -5.73 8.04
N GLU A 20 -19.75 -5.38 7.10
CA GLU A 20 -21.14 -5.86 7.11
C GLU A 20 -21.21 -7.29 6.56
N GLN A 21 -20.47 -7.55 5.48
CA GLN A 21 -20.45 -8.85 4.81
C GLN A 21 -19.39 -9.81 5.38
N GLY A 22 -18.39 -9.28 6.09
CA GLY A 22 -17.26 -10.07 6.59
C GLY A 22 -16.35 -10.58 5.46
N THR A 23 -16.30 -9.88 4.34
CA THR A 23 -15.56 -10.31 3.13
C THR A 23 -14.43 -9.34 2.79
N TRP A 24 -13.39 -9.89 2.16
CA TRP A 24 -12.30 -9.10 1.59
C TRP A 24 -12.50 -8.97 0.08
N ARG A 25 -12.22 -7.77 -0.44
CA ARG A 25 -12.08 -7.54 -1.88
C ARG A 25 -10.78 -6.82 -2.19
N GLN A 26 -10.12 -7.23 -3.25
CA GLN A 26 -8.94 -6.53 -3.75
C GLN A 26 -9.36 -5.31 -4.57
N LEU A 27 -8.66 -4.19 -4.38
CA LEU A 27 -8.79 -2.99 -5.19
C LEU A 27 -7.65 -2.93 -6.21
N SER A 28 -7.99 -2.58 -7.45
CA SER A 28 -7.03 -2.26 -8.50
C SER A 28 -6.70 -0.77 -8.44
N LEU A 29 -5.46 -0.44 -8.12
CA LEU A 29 -4.94 0.93 -8.26
C LEU A 29 -4.51 1.16 -9.72
N PRO A 30 -4.63 2.40 -10.25
CA PRO A 30 -4.05 2.74 -11.55
C PRO A 30 -2.55 2.41 -11.60
N GLU A 31 -2.07 1.77 -12.67
CA GLU A 31 -0.65 1.42 -12.78
C GLU A 31 0.26 2.66 -12.75
N GLU A 32 -0.17 3.74 -13.42
CA GLU A 32 0.55 5.00 -13.36
C GLU A 32 0.39 5.66 -11.99
N GLY A 33 1.51 5.84 -11.29
CA GLY A 33 1.54 6.47 -9.97
C GLY A 33 1.18 5.54 -8.81
N ALA A 34 1.00 4.23 -9.05
CA ALA A 34 0.86 3.28 -7.97
C ALA A 34 2.11 3.29 -7.05
N PRO A 35 1.95 3.28 -5.72
CA PRO A 35 3.08 3.15 -4.83
C PRO A 35 3.75 1.80 -5.01
N ALA A 36 5.09 1.78 -4.96
CA ALA A 36 5.84 0.53 -4.91
C ALA A 36 5.41 -0.37 -3.73
N ARG A 37 5.55 -1.70 -3.91
CA ARG A 37 5.41 -2.68 -2.82
C ARG A 37 6.27 -2.29 -1.63
N ARG A 38 5.72 -2.33 -0.42
CA ARG A 38 6.39 -1.81 0.79
C ARG A 38 5.81 -2.36 2.08
N ALA A 39 6.63 -2.34 3.14
CA ALA A 39 6.23 -2.62 4.52
C ALA A 39 6.65 -1.47 5.45
N GLY A 40 6.16 -1.47 6.69
CA GLY A 40 6.53 -0.45 7.69
C GLY A 40 6.10 0.99 7.37
N HIS A 41 5.18 1.17 6.42
CA HIS A 41 4.63 2.48 6.05
C HIS A 41 3.52 2.92 7.02
N SER A 42 3.15 4.19 6.94
CA SER A 42 1.96 4.72 7.61
C SER A 42 0.86 5.03 6.60
N ILE A 43 -0.40 4.75 6.94
CA ILE A 43 -1.56 5.11 6.12
C ILE A 43 -2.64 5.75 6.99
N VAL A 44 -3.21 6.86 6.51
CA VAL A 44 -4.28 7.59 7.20
C VAL A 44 -5.41 7.93 6.23
N ALA A 45 -6.66 7.84 6.69
CA ALA A 45 -7.81 8.31 5.92
C ALA A 45 -7.92 9.84 6.03
N LEU A 46 -8.19 10.50 4.90
CA LEU A 46 -8.47 11.93 4.88
C LEU A 46 -9.95 12.22 5.19
N ALA A 47 -10.27 13.50 5.37
CA ALA A 47 -11.60 13.95 5.79
C ALA A 47 -12.72 13.58 4.81
N ASP A 48 -12.41 13.32 3.54
CA ASP A 48 -13.38 12.90 2.52
C ASP A 48 -13.78 11.41 2.62
N ALA A 49 -13.13 10.65 3.52
CA ALA A 49 -13.31 9.21 3.72
C ALA A 49 -13.12 8.34 2.46
N ARG A 50 -12.58 8.92 1.38
CA ARG A 50 -12.34 8.26 0.09
C ARG A 50 -10.88 8.31 -0.32
N THR A 51 -10.12 9.21 0.28
CA THR A 51 -8.69 9.34 0.05
C THR A 51 -7.91 8.76 1.22
N LEU A 52 -6.94 7.90 0.94
CA LEU A 52 -5.94 7.45 1.89
C LEU A 52 -4.60 8.12 1.57
N ALA A 53 -3.98 8.74 2.56
CA ALA A 53 -2.62 9.23 2.46
C ALA A 53 -1.65 8.15 2.97
N LEU A 54 -0.79 7.68 2.08
CA LEU A 54 0.25 6.69 2.34
C LEU A 54 1.62 7.38 2.39
N PHE A 55 2.35 7.19 3.49
CA PHE A 55 3.66 7.82 3.67
C PHE A 55 4.74 6.80 4.03
N GLY A 56 5.86 6.90 3.32
CA GLY A 56 7.11 6.22 3.61
C GLY A 56 7.04 4.68 3.60
N GLY A 57 7.82 4.06 4.48
CA GLY A 57 8.01 2.61 4.58
C GLY A 57 9.32 2.16 3.93
N GLU A 58 9.45 0.85 3.74
CA GLU A 58 10.64 0.23 3.17
C GLU A 58 10.28 -0.67 2.00
N THR A 59 11.13 -0.68 0.98
CA THR A 59 11.01 -1.55 -0.19
C THR A 59 12.33 -2.25 -0.49
N VAL A 60 12.31 -3.28 -1.33
CA VAL A 60 13.53 -3.95 -1.80
C VAL A 60 14.12 -3.16 -2.95
N ARG A 61 15.42 -2.86 -2.88
CA ARG A 61 16.13 -2.26 -4.02
C ARG A 61 16.19 -3.24 -5.19
N PRO A 62 15.92 -2.82 -6.44
CA PRO A 62 15.95 -3.71 -7.60
C PRO A 62 17.31 -4.39 -7.84
N ASP A 63 18.40 -3.80 -7.36
CA ASP A 63 19.78 -4.20 -7.61
C ASP A 63 20.42 -5.04 -6.49
N LYS A 64 19.76 -5.15 -5.33
CA LYS A 64 20.30 -5.87 -4.15
C LYS A 64 19.17 -6.55 -3.38
N LEU A 65 19.11 -7.87 -3.48
CA LEU A 65 18.13 -8.72 -2.77
C LEU A 65 18.19 -8.61 -1.24
N VAL A 66 19.27 -8.05 -0.68
CA VAL A 66 19.52 -7.91 0.76
C VAL A 66 19.55 -6.45 1.24
N ASP A 67 19.34 -5.47 0.36
CA ASP A 67 19.40 -4.05 0.73
C ASP A 67 18.01 -3.42 0.60
N MET A 68 17.48 -2.94 1.73
CA MET A 68 16.18 -2.27 1.79
C MET A 68 16.35 -0.78 1.54
N ALA A 69 15.51 -0.21 0.69
CA ALA A 69 15.39 1.23 0.51
C ALA A 69 14.30 1.78 1.42
N THR A 70 14.66 2.76 2.26
CA THR A 70 13.69 3.60 2.95
C THR A 70 13.04 4.55 1.94
N LEU A 71 11.72 4.66 2.05
CA LEU A 71 10.89 5.55 1.25
C LEU A 71 10.50 6.76 2.09
N ASN A 72 10.54 7.94 1.46
CA ASN A 72 10.11 9.22 2.04
C ASN A 72 9.15 9.93 1.08
N ASP A 73 8.33 9.15 0.38
CA ASP A 73 7.32 9.59 -0.57
C ASP A 73 5.94 9.64 0.08
N LEU A 74 5.07 10.49 -0.48
CA LEU A 74 3.66 10.60 -0.11
C LEU A 74 2.82 10.23 -1.33
N HIS A 75 1.88 9.31 -1.13
CA HIS A 75 0.90 8.90 -2.14
C HIS A 75 -0.51 9.18 -1.66
N LEU A 76 -1.38 9.63 -2.56
CA LEU A 76 -2.81 9.77 -2.32
C LEU A 76 -3.55 8.67 -3.09
N LEU A 77 -4.12 7.72 -2.35
CA LEU A 77 -4.87 6.60 -2.91
C LEU A 77 -6.36 6.93 -2.88
N GLN A 78 -6.97 7.04 -4.06
CA GLN A 78 -8.40 7.23 -4.20
C GLN A 78 -9.10 5.86 -4.16
N LEU A 79 -9.97 5.65 -3.18
CA LEU A 79 -10.84 4.48 -3.12
C LEU A 79 -11.96 4.68 -4.15
N SER A 80 -11.83 4.03 -5.32
CA SER A 80 -12.91 3.98 -6.30
C SER A 80 -14.11 3.25 -5.68
N SER A 81 -15.29 3.86 -5.81
CA SER A 81 -16.58 3.24 -5.47
C SER A 81 -16.85 1.98 -6.27
#